data_AF-A0A7J8T996-F1
#
_entry.id   AF-A0A7J8T996-F1
#
_cell.length_a   1.000
_cell.length_b   1.000
_cell.length_c   1.000
_cell.angle_alpha   90.00
_cell.angle_beta   90.00
_cell.angle_gamma   90.00
#
_symmetry.space_group_name_H-M   'P 1'
#
loop_
_entity.id
_entity.type
_entity.pdbx_description
1 polymer ?
#
loop_
_entity_poly.entity_id
_entity_poly.type
_entity_poly.pdbx_seq_one_letter_code
_entity_poly.pdbx_strand_id
1 'polypeptide(L)' 'MMVTMDFRCDRVRVWVDNYGIVKTTPHIG' A
#
# COMPACT_ATOMS: atom_id res chain seq x y z
N MET A 1 1.01 -0.58 12.05
CA MET A 1 -0.02 -0.97 11.05
C MET A 1 0.26 -2.39 10.65
N MET A 2 -0.63 -3.34 10.98
CA MET A 2 -0.54 -4.71 10.47
C MET A 2 -1.41 -4.81 9.23
N VAL A 3 -0.83 -5.35 8.15
CA VAL A 3 -1.57 -5.73 6.94
C VAL A 3 -1.38 -7.22 6.71
N THR A 4 -2.28 -7.80 5.94
CA THR A 4 -2.13 -9.19 5.54
C THR A 4 -0.88 -9.36 4.68
N MET A 5 -0.10 -10.41 4.95
CA MET A 5 1.16 -10.70 4.26
C MET A 5 0.95 -11.60 3.02
N ASP A 6 -0.29 -11.82 2.60
CA ASP A 6 -0.59 -12.49 1.33
C ASP A 6 -0.11 -11.62 0.17
N PHE A 7 0.50 -12.22 -0.84
CA PHE A 7 0.84 -11.54 -2.08
C PHE A 7 -0.29 -11.73 -3.10
N ARG A 8 -0.74 -10.63 -3.69
CA ARG A 8 -1.82 -10.59 -4.68
C ARG A 8 -1.42 -9.77 -5.90
N CYS A 9 -1.28 -10.44 -7.04
CA CYS A 9 -0.91 -9.80 -8.31
C CYS A 9 -1.94 -8.76 -8.80
N ASP A 10 -3.19 -8.85 -8.33
CA ASP A 10 -4.28 -7.96 -8.70
C ASP A 10 -4.45 -6.77 -7.74
N ARG A 11 -3.64 -6.71 -6.68
CA ARG A 11 -3.77 -5.71 -5.62
C ARG A 11 -2.63 -4.71 -5.69
N VAL A 12 -2.96 -3.43 -5.52
CA VAL A 12 -1.99 -2.35 -5.31
C VAL A 12 -2.36 -1.63 -4.01
N ARG A 13 -1.42 -1.55 -3.07
CA ARG A 13 -1.60 -0.80 -1.82
C ARG A 13 -1.00 0.59 -1.95
N VAL A 14 -1.81 1.61 -1.67
CA VAL A 14 -1.37 3.01 -1.61
C VAL A 14 -1.28 3.42 -0.15
N TRP A 15 -0.07 3.77 0.29
CA TRP A 15 0.16 4.22 1.65
C TRP A 15 0.20 5.74 1.67
N VAL A 16 -0.67 6.33 2.47
CA VAL A 16 -0.75 7.79 2.64
C VAL A 16 -0.33 8.20 4.05
N ASP A 17 0.09 9.45 4.19
CA ASP A 17 0.27 10.11 5.48
C ASP A 17 -1.05 10.69 6.01
N ASN A 18 -0.98 11.42 7.13
CA ASN A 18 -2.16 12.03 7.76
C ASN A 18 -2.78 13.17 6.94
N TYR A 19 -2.08 13.67 5.91
CA TYR A 19 -2.56 14.71 5.00
C TYR A 19 -3.06 14.13 3.67
N GLY A 20 -3.09 12.80 3.53
CA GLY A 20 -3.52 12.12 2.30
C GLY A 20 -2.45 12.06 1.22
N ILE A 21 -1.20 12.40 1.52
CA ILE A 21 -0.09 12.38 0.56
C ILE A 21 0.54 11.00 0.51
N VAL A 22 0.79 10.50 -0.70
CA VAL A 22 1.43 9.20 -0.93
C VAL A 22 2.87 9.26 -0.41
N LYS A 23 3.15 8.43 0.60
CA LYS A 23 4.46 8.44 1.28
C LYS A 23 5.51 7.52 0.64
N THR A 24 5.06 6.56 -0.15
CA THR A 24 5.90 5.53 -0.79
C THR A 24 5.34 5.17 -2.15
N THR A 25 6.21 4.92 -3.12
CA THR A 25 5.79 4.43 -4.45
C THR A 25 4.95 3.16 -4.32
N PRO A 26 3.71 3.14 -4.87
CA PRO A 26 2.87 1.96 -4.87
C PRO A 26 3.49 0.84 -5.71
N HIS A 27 3.33 -0.40 -5.25
CA HIS A 27 3.75 -1.60 -5.96
C HIS A 27 2.60 -2.61 -5.98
N ILE A 28 2.64 -3.51 -6.96
CA ILE A 28 1.73 -4.66 -7.04
C ILE A 28 2.12 -5.67 -5.95
N GLY A 29 1.14 -6.15 -5.19
CA GLY A 29 1.32 -7.12 -4.11
C GLY A 29 0.30 -7.06 -2.98
#